data_AF-A0A949G2J9-F1
#
_entry.id   AF-A0A949G2J9-F1
#
_cell.length_a   1.000
_cell.length_b   1.000
_cell.length_c   1.000
_cell.angle_alpha   90.00
_cell.angle_beta   90.00
_cell.angle_gamma   90.00
#
_symmetry.space_group_name_H-M   'P 1'
#
loop_
_entity.id
_entity.type
_entity.pdbx_description
1 polymer ?
#
loop_
_entity_poly.entity_id
_entity_poly.type
_entity_poly.pdbx_seq_one_letter_code
_entity_poly.pdbx_strand_id
1 'polypeptide(L)' 'EILADKKAGQYVERMRVPWMEVTAPAAIPVNLDGEPANGTSFRFACEPGAVRMVLPADCPCMSRRG' A
#
# COMPACT_ATOMS: atom_id res chain seq x y z
N GLU A 1 -10.92 -16.00 -13.82
CA GLU A 1 -12.28 -15.57 -13.47
C GLU A 1 -12.43 -15.73 -11.96
N ILE A 2 -12.28 -14.65 -11.19
CA ILE A 2 -12.48 -14.71 -9.74
C ILE A 2 -13.99 -14.76 -9.54
N LEU A 3 -14.51 -15.95 -9.25
CA LEU A 3 -15.91 -16.16 -8.91
C LEU A 3 -16.26 -15.19 -7.78
N ALA A 4 -17.23 -14.31 -8.05
CA ALA A 4 -17.76 -13.38 -7.07
C ALA A 4 -18.55 -14.17 -6.01
N ASP A 5 -17.83 -14.75 -5.06
CA ASP A 5 -18.42 -15.33 -3.86
C ASP A 5 -18.90 -14.22 -2.93
N LYS A 6 -20.08 -14.39 -2.35
CA LYS A 6 -20.80 -13.41 -1.51
C LYS A 6 -20.12 -13.13 -0.15
N LYS A 7 -18.88 -13.61 0.04
CA LYS A 7 -17.98 -13.30 1.16
C LYS A 7 -16.87 -12.29 0.77
N ALA A 8 -17.11 -11.46 -0.24
CA ALA A 8 -16.14 -10.50 -0.78
C ALA A 8 -15.52 -9.62 0.33
N GLY A 9 -14.30 -9.98 0.76
CA GLY A 9 -13.53 -9.19 1.73
C GLY A 9 -13.84 -9.46 3.20
N GLN A 10 -14.49 -10.56 3.59
CA GLN A 10 -14.79 -10.86 5.01
C GLN A 10 -13.55 -10.77 5.93
N TYR A 11 -12.37 -11.08 5.41
CA TYR A 11 -11.11 -11.07 6.17
C TYR A 11 -10.17 -9.94 5.71
N VAL A 12 -10.70 -8.91 5.05
CA VAL A 12 -9.92 -7.80 4.49
C VAL A 12 -10.23 -6.53 5.28
N GLU A 13 -9.23 -6.05 6.01
CA GLU A 13 -9.27 -4.74 6.62
C GLU A 13 -8.69 -3.69 5.67
N ARG A 14 -9.34 -2.53 5.55
CA ARG A 14 -8.88 -1.41 4.71
C ARG A 14 -8.77 -0.15 5.54
N MET A 15 -7.58 0.45 5.52
CA MET A 15 -7.31 1.73 6.19
C MET A 15 -6.56 2.68 5.25
N ARG A 16 -6.76 3.99 5.45
CA ARG A 16 -5.97 5.04 4.81
C ARG A 16 -5.32 5.88 5.89
N VAL A 17 -4.01 5.72 6.04
CA VAL A 17 -3.20 6.36 7.07
C VAL A 17 -1.93 6.93 6.42
N PRO A 18 -1.36 8.04 6.91
CA PRO A 18 -0.13 8.62 6.36
C PRO A 18 1.11 7.75 6.65
N TRP A 19 1.03 6.87 7.66
CA TRP A 19 2.06 5.93 8.03
C TRP A 19 1.44 4.71 8.72
N MET A 20 2.15 3.58 8.69
CA MET A 20 1.79 2.36 9.40
C MET A 20 3.05 1.65 9.90
N GLU A 21 2.94 0.96 11.03
CA GLU A 21 4.00 0.12 11.58
C GLU A 21 3.50 -1.31 11.72
N VAL A 22 4.37 -2.27 11.37
CA VAL A 22 4.07 -3.70 11.41
C VAL A 22 5.14 -4.39 12.23
N THR A 23 4.73 -5.20 13.21
CA THR A 23 5.62 -6.06 13.99
C THR A 23 5.08 -7.48 14.00
N ALA A 24 5.98 -8.47 13.90
CA ALA A 24 5.63 -9.87 13.86
C ALA A 24 6.62 -10.74 14.65
N PRO A 25 6.17 -11.89 15.18
CA PRO A 25 7.02 -12.80 15.96
C PRO A 25 8.08 -13.52 15.12
N ALA A 26 7.92 -13.57 13.80
CA ALA A 26 8.88 -14.12 12.85
C ALA A 26 9.12 -13.12 11.70
N ALA A 27 10.27 -13.24 11.04
CA ALA A 27 10.62 -12.34 9.95
C ALA A 27 9.63 -12.48 8.78
N ILE A 28 9.12 -11.34 8.32
CA ILE A 28 8.21 -11.25 7.17
C ILE A 28 9.01 -10.78 5.96
N PRO A 29 8.94 -11.51 4.83
CA PRO A 29 9.45 -11.02 3.57
C PRO A 29 8.50 -9.95 3.01
N VAL A 30 9.05 -8.79 2.66
CA VAL A 30 8.38 -7.65 2.04
C VAL A 30 9.04 -7.38 0.70
N ASN A 31 8.25 -7.13 -0.34
CA ASN A 31 8.74 -6.67 -1.64
C ASN A 31 8.52 -5.16 -1.78
N LEU A 32 9.59 -4.41 -1.99
CA LEU A 32 9.59 -2.96 -2.24
C LEU A 32 9.86 -2.74 -3.73
N ASP A 33 8.80 -2.73 -4.54
CA ASP A 33 8.87 -2.52 -6.00
C ASP A 33 9.89 -3.41 -6.75
N GLY A 34 10.24 -4.57 -6.18
CA GLY A 34 11.21 -5.53 -6.72
C GLY A 34 12.42 -5.77 -5.81
N GLU A 35 12.67 -4.89 -4.84
CA GLU A 35 13.74 -5.07 -3.84
C GLU A 35 13.23 -5.87 -2.63
N PRO A 36 13.88 -6.99 -2.26
CA PRO A 36 13.48 -7.77 -1.10
C PRO A 36 13.93 -7.11 0.21
N ALA A 37 13.02 -7.02 1.18
CA ALA A 37 13.32 -6.67 2.56
C ALA A 37 12.80 -7.78 3.49
N ASN A 38 13.54 -8.15 4.52
CA ASN A 38 13.13 -9.20 5.47
C ASN A 38 13.43 -8.76 6.90
N GLY A 39 12.46 -8.88 7.79
CA GLY A 39 12.58 -8.37 9.16
C GLY A 39 11.33 -8.64 9.99
N THR A 40 11.45 -8.43 11.30
CA THR A 40 10.34 -8.61 12.25
C THR A 40 9.59 -7.31 12.54
N SER A 41 10.13 -6.15 12.11
CA SER A 41 9.55 -4.83 12.33
C SER A 41 9.78 -3.94 11.11
N PHE A 42 8.73 -3.26 10.65
CA PHE A 42 8.75 -2.36 9.50
C PHE A 42 7.92 -1.11 9.76
N ARG A 43 8.42 0.04 9.30
CA ARG A 43 7.71 1.32 9.28
C ARG A 43 7.50 1.76 7.83
N PHE A 44 6.25 1.95 7.44
CA PHE A 44 5.85 2.50 6.14
C PHE A 44 5.34 3.92 6.35
N ALA A 45 5.81 4.87 5.55
CA ALA A 45 5.37 6.25 5.58
C ALA A 45 5.23 6.81 4.16
N CYS A 46 4.21 7.63 3.94
CA CYS A 46 4.09 8.39 2.71
C CYS A 46 4.83 9.73 2.86
N GLU A 47 5.77 10.00 1.96
CA GLU A 47 6.44 11.31 1.85
C GLU A 47 5.70 12.19 0.84
N PRO A 48 4.90 13.19 1.27
CA PRO A 48 4.07 13.96 0.36
C PRO A 48 4.90 14.81 -0.60
N GLY A 49 4.63 14.70 -1.90
CA GLY A 49 5.31 15.53 -2.91
C GLY A 49 6.80 15.24 -3.08
N ALA A 50 7.27 14.06 -2.67
CA ALA A 50 8.68 13.65 -2.75
C ALA A 50 9.26 13.74 -4.17
N VAL A 51 8.42 13.57 -5.20
CA VAL A 51 8.84 13.57 -6.60
C VAL A 51 7.87 14.38 -7.45
N ARG A 52 8.41 15.21 -8.34
CA ARG A 52 7.64 15.84 -9.43
C ARG A 52 7.57 14.88 -10.61
N MET A 53 6.35 14.59 -11.06
CA MET A 53 6.11 13.65 -12.17
C MET A 53 5.36 14.35 -13.30
N VAL A 54 5.68 13.98 -14.55
CA VAL A 54 4.86 14.34 -15.72
C VAL A 54 3.72 13.34 -15.80
N LEU A 55 2.49 13.83 -15.73
CA LEU A 55 1.28 13.00 -15.71
C LEU A 55 0.28 13.48 -16.78
N PRO A 56 -0.55 12.58 -17.33
CA PRO A 56 -1.69 12.99 -18.15
C PRO A 56 -2.69 13.79 -17.32
N ALA A 57 -3.45 14.67 -17.98
CA ALA A 57 -4.40 15.57 -17.31
C ALA A 57 -5.50 14.81 -16.52
N ASP A 58 -5.83 13.60 -16.95
CA ASP A 58 -6.86 12.72 -16.39
C ASP A 58 -6.27 11.52 -15.61
N CYS A 59 -5.04 11.66 -15.08
CA CYS A 59 -4.37 10.58 -14.35
C CYS A 59 -5.27 9.99 -13.23
N PRO A 60 -5.63 8.70 -13.30
CA PRO A 60 -6.60 8.09 -12.37
C PRO A 60 -6.08 7.98 -10.92
N CYS A 61 -4.76 7.99 -10.75
CA CYS A 61 -4.10 7.93 -9.43
C CYS A 61 -3.95 9.29 -8.76
N MET A 62 -4.25 10.38 -9.48
CA MET A 62 -4.37 11.69 -8.87
C MET A 62 -5.71 11.76 -8.13
N SER A 63 -5.68 12.07 -6.84
CA SER A 63 -6.92 12.47 -6.18
C SER A 63 -7.43 13.72 -6.90
N ARG A 64 -8.68 13.72 -7.37
CA ARG A 64 -9.38 14.98 -7.60
C ARG A 64 -9.31 15.72 -6.27
N ARG A 65 -8.60 16.85 -6.25
CA ARG A 65 -8.74 17.79 -5.15
C ARG A 65 -10.24 18.05 -5.00
N GLY A 66 -10.78 17.77 -3.82
CA GLY A 66 -11.94 18.53 -3.35
C GLY A 66 -11.54 19.98 -3.20
#